data_AF-A0A142XBZ1-F1
#
_entry.id   AF-A0A142XBZ1-F1
#
_cell.length_a   1.000
_cell.length_b   1.000
_cell.length_c   1.000
_cell.angle_alpha   90.00
_cell.angle_beta   90.00
_cell.angle_gamma   90.00
#
_symmetry.space_group_name_H-M   'P 1'
#
loop_
_entity.id
_entity.type
_entity.pdbx_description
1 polymer ?
#
loop_
_entity_poly.entity_id
_entity_poly.type
_entity_poly.pdbx_seq_one_letter_code
_entity_poly.pdbx_strand_id
1 'polypeptide(L)'
;MDDESGAIVDVSDSVPGPWADITLLKKSRLMKRPPTGIGDLGYVGIGELHPTGLGAAPRRKPRGKERPPAGRKYNRAFRRRRIVVEHAIGRLRRFRAVARVNRHPRPRHAVRVRAIAGLVNRMLKHRAS
;
A
#
# COMPACT_ATOMS: atom_id res chain seq x y z
N MET A 1 6.07 2.19 -0.29
CA MET A 1 6.37 2.90 -1.56
C MET A 1 6.63 4.34 -1.21
N ASP A 2 7.51 4.99 -1.95
CA ASP A 2 7.70 6.43 -1.89
C ASP A 2 6.50 7.13 -2.53
N ASP A 3 5.87 8.09 -1.85
CA ASP A 3 4.62 8.71 -2.28
C ASP A 3 4.81 9.89 -3.25
N GLU A 4 6.04 10.35 -3.43
CA GLU A 4 6.42 11.40 -4.39
C GLU A 4 6.78 10.81 -5.75
N SER A 5 7.66 9.80 -5.77
CA SER A 5 8.15 9.15 -7.00
C SER A 5 7.34 7.92 -7.41
N GLY A 6 6.61 7.30 -6.47
CA GLY A 6 5.95 6.01 -6.67
C GLY A 6 6.92 4.82 -6.66
N ALA A 7 8.19 5.05 -6.32
CA ALA A 7 9.18 3.99 -6.24
C ALA A 7 8.78 2.95 -5.18
N ILE A 8 8.97 1.69 -5.54
CA ILE A 8 8.74 0.56 -4.65
C ILE A 8 10.00 0.38 -3.80
N VAL A 9 9.89 0.76 -2.52
CA VAL A 9 11.01 0.76 -1.56
C VAL A 9 11.19 -0.59 -0.87
N ASP A 10 10.08 -1.28 -0.59
CA ASP A 10 10.10 -2.59 0.08
C ASP A 10 8.91 -3.43 -0.38
N VAL A 11 9.08 -4.75 -0.33
CA VAL A 11 8.06 -5.75 -0.64
C VAL A 11 8.13 -6.83 0.44
N SER A 12 7.07 -6.94 1.24
CA SER A 12 6.98 -7.96 2.27
C SER A 12 6.90 -9.37 1.69
N ASP A 13 7.17 -10.37 2.52
CA ASP A 13 6.90 -11.75 2.15
C ASP A 13 5.41 -12.01 1.95
N SER A 14 5.13 -13.04 1.14
CA SER A 14 3.77 -13.45 0.82
C SER A 14 3.24 -14.34 1.93
N VAL A 15 2.11 -13.95 2.52
CA VAL A 15 1.44 -14.69 3.59
C VAL A 15 0.16 -15.33 3.04
N PRO A 16 -0.10 -16.63 3.26
CA PRO A 16 -1.36 -17.24 2.88
C PRO A 16 -2.50 -16.61 3.67
N GLY A 17 -3.58 -16.23 2.97
CA GLY A 17 -4.79 -15.69 3.60
C GLY A 17 -5.55 -16.72 4.45
N PRO A 18 -6.66 -16.31 5.11
CA PRO A 18 -7.31 -15.00 5.02
C PRO A 18 -6.92 -14.09 6.19
N TRP A 19 -5.91 -13.23 6.01
CA TRP A 19 -5.54 -12.22 7.00
C TRP A 19 -5.94 -10.84 6.52
N ALA A 20 -6.48 -10.03 7.42
CA ALA A 20 -6.65 -8.59 7.16
C ALA A 20 -5.27 -7.90 7.11
N ASP A 21 -5.12 -6.93 6.21
CA ASP A 21 -3.86 -6.23 5.98
C ASP A 21 -3.31 -5.55 7.25
N ILE A 22 -4.16 -4.89 8.03
CA ILE A 22 -3.79 -4.27 9.31
C ILE A 22 -3.26 -5.29 10.32
N THR A 23 -3.78 -6.53 10.30
CA THR A 23 -3.32 -7.61 11.18
C THR A 23 -1.93 -8.08 10.79
N LEU A 24 -1.65 -8.23 9.49
CA LEU A 24 -0.32 -8.56 8.99
C LEU A 24 0.68 -7.44 9.30
N LEU A 25 0.26 -6.18 9.18
CA LEU A 25 1.09 -5.03 9.55
C LEU A 25 1.46 -5.03 11.03
N LYS A 26 0.50 -5.27 11.91
CA LYS A 26 0.73 -5.38 13.37
C LYS A 26 1.70 -6.51 13.71
N LYS A 27 1.58 -7.66 13.07
CA LYS A 27 2.46 -8.82 13.29
C LYS A 27 3.87 -8.61 12.75
N SER A 28 4.00 -7.99 11.58
CA SER A 28 5.28 -7.82 10.88
C SER A 28 6.15 -6.70 11.46
N ARG A 29 5.58 -5.78 12.27
CA ARG A 29 6.27 -4.60 12.83
C ARG A 29 6.96 -3.72 11.78
N LEU A 30 6.55 -3.82 10.51
CA LEU A 30 7.12 -3.06 9.37
C LEU A 30 6.95 -1.54 9.52
N MET A 31 5.99 -1.09 10.32
CA MET A 31 5.76 0.32 10.64
C MET A 31 6.89 1.01 11.38
N LYS A 32 7.88 0.25 11.89
CA LYS A 32 9.10 0.83 12.49
C LYS A 32 10.13 1.28 11.46
N ARG A 33 9.93 0.94 10.17
CA ARG A 33 10.95 1.14 9.13
C ARG A 33 10.80 2.50 8.40
N PRO A 34 9.62 2.89 7.89
CA PRO A 34 9.48 4.19 7.23
C PRO A 34 9.21 5.32 8.26
N PRO A 35 9.62 6.56 7.98
CA PRO A 35 9.36 7.71 8.86
C PRO A 35 7.88 8.12 8.89
N THR A 36 7.12 7.79 7.84
CA THR A 36 5.66 7.99 7.75
C THR A 36 5.02 6.80 7.02
N GLY A 37 3.71 6.58 7.21
CA GLY A 37 3.00 5.49 6.55
C GLY A 37 1.62 5.90 6.03
N ILE A 38 1.39 5.74 4.73
CA ILE A 38 0.09 6.00 4.10
C ILE A 38 -0.53 4.68 3.65
N GLY A 39 -1.64 4.31 4.28
CA GLY A 39 -2.42 3.11 3.96
C GLY A 39 -3.73 3.42 3.26
N ASP A 40 -4.36 2.40 2.68
CA ASP A 40 -5.75 2.48 2.22
C ASP A 40 -6.76 2.20 3.35
N LEU A 41 -8.04 2.01 3.01
CA LEU A 41 -9.10 1.73 4.00
C LEU A 41 -8.93 0.40 4.74
N GLY A 42 -8.11 -0.53 4.25
CA GLY A 42 -7.72 -1.76 4.93
C GLY A 42 -6.76 -1.51 6.10
N TYR A 43 -6.15 -0.31 6.14
CA TYR A 43 -5.21 0.12 7.18
C TYR A 43 -5.78 1.18 8.12
N VAL A 44 -7.11 1.30 8.25
CA VAL A 44 -7.71 2.16 9.28
C VAL A 44 -7.18 1.74 10.66
N GLY A 45 -6.69 2.70 11.45
CA GLY A 45 -5.98 2.46 12.72
C GLY A 45 -4.45 2.44 12.61
N ILE A 46 -3.87 2.59 11.40
CA ILE A 46 -2.41 2.59 11.19
C ILE A 46 -1.65 3.64 12.01
N GLY A 47 -2.29 4.77 12.35
CA GLY A 47 -1.69 5.79 13.21
C GLY A 47 -1.33 5.25 14.60
N GLU A 48 -2.18 4.40 15.18
CA GLU A 48 -1.95 3.76 16.48
C GLU A 48 -0.82 2.72 16.43
N LEU A 49 -0.50 2.19 15.24
CA LEU A 49 0.57 1.23 15.03
C LEU A 49 1.92 1.88 14.69
N HIS A 50 1.94 3.16 14.30
CA HIS A 50 3.15 3.88 13.96
C HIS A 50 3.84 4.38 15.25
N PRO A 51 5.15 4.16 15.46
CA PRO A 51 5.84 4.53 16.70
C PRO A 51 5.66 6.00 17.11
N THR A 52 5.62 6.90 16.14
CA THR A 52 5.43 8.35 16.32
C THR A 52 4.04 8.85 15.89
N GLY A 53 3.08 7.96 15.64
CA GLY A 53 1.73 8.36 15.21
C GLY A 53 1.60 8.85 13.76
N LEU A 54 2.67 8.85 12.97
CA LEU A 54 2.70 9.34 11.58
C LEU A 54 2.13 8.36 10.55
N GLY A 55 1.22 7.49 10.97
CA GLY A 55 0.43 6.62 10.11
C GLY A 55 -0.90 7.28 9.74
N ALA A 56 -1.24 7.29 8.45
CA ALA A 56 -2.48 7.88 7.95
C ALA A 56 -3.24 6.93 7.00
N ALA A 57 -4.58 6.92 7.13
CA ALA A 57 -5.50 6.18 6.28
C ALA A 57 -6.76 7.03 6.00
N PRO A 58 -7.53 6.76 4.93
CA PRO A 58 -8.75 7.51 4.64
C PRO A 58 -9.78 7.38 5.77
N ARG A 59 -10.60 8.42 5.97
CA ARG A 59 -11.68 8.40 6.95
C ARG A 59 -12.91 7.68 6.39
N ARG A 60 -13.39 6.67 7.12
CA ARG A 60 -14.66 5.99 6.82
C ARG A 60 -15.84 6.93 7.06
N LYS A 61 -16.93 6.71 6.31
CA LYS A 61 -18.21 7.36 6.60
C LYS A 61 -18.76 6.74 7.90
N PRO A 62 -19.23 7.53 8.88
CA PRO A 62 -19.89 6.96 10.05
C PRO A 62 -21.15 6.19 9.65
N ARG A 63 -21.44 5.07 10.32
CA ARG A 63 -22.62 4.25 10.02
C ARG A 63 -23.89 5.05 10.31
N GLY A 64 -24.86 5.01 9.39
CA GLY A 64 -26.16 5.66 9.55
C GLY A 64 -26.14 7.20 9.52
N LYS A 65 -25.00 7.84 9.27
CA LYS A 65 -24.88 9.31 9.22
C LYS A 65 -24.32 9.77 7.89
N GLU A 66 -24.58 11.02 7.52
CA GLU A 66 -23.93 11.62 6.36
C GLU A 66 -22.41 11.76 6.54
N ARG A 67 -21.68 11.87 5.43
CA ARG A 67 -20.24 12.06 5.49
C ARG A 67 -19.93 13.52 5.88
N PRO A 68 -19.22 13.77 6.99
CA PRO A 68 -18.91 15.13 7.41
C PRO A 68 -18.12 15.90 6.33
N PRO A 69 -18.38 17.22 6.13
CA PRO A 69 -17.62 18.04 5.19
C PRO A 69 -16.10 17.98 5.44
N ALA A 70 -15.67 17.99 6.70
CA ALA A 70 -14.26 17.83 7.07
C ALA A 70 -13.68 16.48 6.61
N GLY A 71 -14.46 15.40 6.69
CA GLY A 71 -14.07 14.09 6.17
C GLY A 71 -13.93 14.06 4.64
N ARG A 72 -14.79 14.80 3.92
CA ARG A 72 -14.66 14.98 2.46
C ARG A 72 -13.38 15.74 2.10
N LYS A 73 -13.09 16.85 2.79
CA LYS A 73 -11.86 17.65 2.58
C LYS A 73 -10.60 16.83 2.84
N TYR A 74 -10.57 16.10 3.96
CA TYR A 74 -9.48 15.20 4.32
C TYR A 74 -9.26 14.12 3.25
N ASN A 75 -10.31 13.36 2.90
CA ASN A 75 -10.19 12.28 1.91
C ASN A 75 -9.82 12.81 0.51
N ARG A 76 -10.20 14.05 0.17
CA ARG A 76 -9.78 14.70 -1.09
C ARG A 76 -8.27 14.95 -1.11
N ALA A 77 -7.71 15.52 -0.04
CA ALA A 77 -6.27 15.72 0.09
C ALA A 77 -5.51 14.38 0.10
N PHE A 78 -6.04 13.41 0.85
CA PHE A 78 -5.48 12.06 0.93
C PHE A 78 -5.46 11.35 -0.43
N ARG A 79 -6.54 11.44 -1.21
CA ARG A 79 -6.61 10.89 -2.56
C ARG A 79 -5.54 11.52 -3.47
N ARG A 80 -5.36 12.84 -3.42
CA ARG A 80 -4.33 13.52 -4.23
C ARG A 80 -2.93 12.98 -3.95
N ARG A 81 -2.58 12.79 -2.67
CA ARG A 81 -1.29 12.23 -2.26
C ARG A 81 -1.09 10.78 -2.71
N ARG A 82 -2.18 10.00 -2.80
CA ARG A 82 -2.12 8.60 -3.25
C ARG A 82 -2.09 8.38 -4.76
N ILE A 83 -2.30 9.40 -5.59
CA ILE A 83 -2.33 9.25 -7.06
C ILE A 83 -1.07 8.57 -7.58
N VAL A 84 0.11 9.01 -7.15
CA VAL A 84 1.39 8.46 -7.61
C VAL A 84 1.54 6.99 -7.22
N VAL A 85 1.24 6.66 -5.97
CA VAL A 85 1.26 5.29 -5.44
C VAL A 85 0.25 4.40 -6.18
N GLU A 86 -0.96 4.90 -6.43
CA GLU A 86 -2.00 4.16 -7.17
C GLU A 86 -1.57 3.88 -8.62
N HIS A 87 -0.88 4.81 -9.27
CA HIS A 87 -0.29 4.54 -10.59
C HIS A 87 0.79 3.46 -10.54
N ALA A 88 1.66 3.44 -9.52
CA ALA A 88 2.66 2.38 -9.36
C ALA A 88 2.00 1.00 -9.11
N ILE A 89 0.98 0.95 -8.24
CA ILE A 89 0.17 -0.25 -7.99
C ILE A 89 -0.54 -0.71 -9.27
N GLY A 90 -1.09 0.21 -10.05
CA GLY A 90 -1.70 -0.08 -11.35
C GLY A 90 -0.72 -0.75 -12.31
N ARG A 91 0.55 -0.31 -12.34
CA ARG A 91 1.60 -0.95 -13.14
C ARG A 91 1.91 -2.37 -12.64
N LEU A 92 2.03 -2.57 -11.33
CA LEU A 92 2.21 -3.91 -10.73
C LEU A 92 1.08 -4.86 -11.11
N ARG A 93 -0.16 -4.38 -11.08
CA ARG A 93 -1.37 -5.17 -11.40
C ARG A 93 -1.49 -5.55 -12.88
N ARG A 94 -0.64 -5.04 -13.78
CA ARG A 94 -0.58 -5.55 -15.16
C ARG A 94 0.07 -6.93 -15.24
N PHE A 95 0.87 -7.31 -14.25
CA PHE A 95 1.49 -8.63 -14.19
C PHE A 95 0.53 -9.64 -13.57
N ARG A 96 0.20 -10.70 -14.32
CA ARG A 96 -0.72 -11.77 -13.86
C ARG A 96 -0.27 -12.42 -12.55
N ALA A 97 1.04 -12.51 -12.31
CA ALA A 97 1.60 -13.04 -11.08
C ALA A 97 1.25 -12.22 -9.82
N VAL A 98 0.89 -10.95 -9.97
CA VAL A 98 0.43 -10.08 -8.87
C VAL A 98 -1.10 -9.96 -8.86
N ALA A 99 -1.73 -9.86 -10.04
CA ALA A 99 -3.15 -9.56 -10.14
C ALA A 99 -4.07 -10.76 -9.99
N ARG A 100 -3.59 -11.98 -10.23
CA ARG A 100 -4.39 -13.21 -10.16
C ARG A 100 -4.02 -14.04 -8.94
N VAL A 101 -4.95 -14.90 -8.54
CA VAL A 101 -4.72 -15.91 -7.50
C VAL A 101 -3.51 -16.76 -7.89
N ASN A 102 -2.50 -16.78 -7.01
CA ASN A 102 -1.31 -17.59 -7.22
C ASN A 102 -1.64 -19.08 -7.04
N ARG A 103 -1.60 -19.84 -8.13
CA ARG A 103 -1.78 -21.31 -8.14
C ARG A 103 -0.47 -22.10 -8.12
N HIS A 104 0.68 -21.43 -8.28
CA HIS A 104 2.01 -22.05 -8.31
C HIS A 104 2.60 -22.25 -6.90
N PRO A 105 3.63 -23.11 -6.74
CA PRO A 105 4.32 -23.31 -5.47
C PRO A 105 4.72 -21.99 -4.79
N ARG A 106 4.35 -21.88 -3.51
CA ARG A 106 4.41 -20.65 -2.70
C ARG A 106 5.81 -20.08 -2.46
N PRO A 107 6.89 -20.88 -2.25
CA PRO A 107 8.21 -20.34 -1.93
C PRO A 107 8.74 -19.34 -2.97
N ARG A 108 8.31 -19.48 -4.23
CA ARG A 108 8.74 -18.61 -5.33
C ARG A 108 7.83 -17.39 -5.55
N HIS A 109 6.70 -17.28 -4.86
CA HIS A 109 5.75 -16.19 -5.08
C HIS A 109 6.34 -14.83 -4.67
N ALA A 110 6.89 -14.73 -3.46
CA ALA A 110 7.53 -13.51 -2.98
C ALA A 110 8.68 -13.06 -3.91
N VAL A 111 9.49 -14.01 -4.38
CA VAL A 111 10.58 -13.76 -5.34
C VAL A 111 10.04 -13.16 -6.64
N ARG A 112 8.96 -13.74 -7.21
CA ARG A 112 8.32 -13.18 -8.42
C ARG A 112 7.81 -11.76 -8.19
N VAL A 113 7.14 -11.50 -7.06
CA VAL A 113 6.61 -10.16 -6.74
C VAL A 113 7.76 -9.16 -6.60
N ARG A 114 8.85 -9.52 -5.91
CA ARG A 114 10.05 -8.68 -5.77
C ARG A 114 10.71 -8.39 -7.13
N ALA A 115 10.84 -9.39 -7.99
CA ALA A 115 11.38 -9.20 -9.35
C ALA A 115 10.51 -8.24 -10.18
N ILE A 116 9.18 -8.39 -10.12
CA ILE A 116 8.23 -7.50 -10.77
C ILE A 116 8.32 -6.07 -10.22
N ALA A 117 8.50 -5.90 -8.90
CA ALA A 117 8.72 -4.59 -8.30
C ALA A 117 9.98 -3.92 -8.84
N GLY A 118 11.09 -4.65 -8.98
CA GLY A 118 12.31 -4.15 -9.61
C GLY A 118 12.08 -3.71 -11.06
N LEU A 119 11.34 -4.50 -11.84
CA LEU A 119 10.99 -4.15 -13.21
C LEU A 119 10.12 -2.88 -13.29
N VAL A 120 9.12 -2.75 -12.42
CA VAL A 120 8.29 -1.52 -12.34
C VAL A 120 9.13 -0.30 -11.96
N ASN A 121 10.05 -0.43 -11.00
CA ASN A 121 10.98 0.65 -10.66
C ASN A 121 11.84 1.06 -11.87
N ARG A 122 12.35 0.11 -12.66
CA ARG A 122 13.07 0.41 -13.91
C ARG A 122 12.20 1.16 -14.92
N MET A 123 10.95 0.75 -15.08
CA MET A 123 9.99 1.44 -15.97
C MET A 123 9.65 2.86 -15.50
N LEU A 124 9.59 3.11 -14.18
CA LEU A 124 9.39 4.44 -13.63
C LEU A 124 10.58 5.35 -13.95
N LYS A 125 11.81 4.85 -13.74
CA LYS A 125 13.05 5.61 -14.03
C LYS A 125 13.19 5.97 -15.51
N HIS A 126 12.94 5.03 -16.42
CA HIS A 126 13.04 5.28 -17.87
C HIS A 126 12.08 6.38 -18.36
N ARG A 127 10.98 6.66 -17.66
CA ARG A 127 10.06 7.74 -18.05
C ARG A 127 10.44 9.11 -17.49
N ALA A 128 11.32 9.14 -16.49
CA ALA A 128 11.80 10.36 -15.85
C ALA A 128 13.11 10.86 -16.47
N SER A 129 13.79 10.02 -17.26
CA SER A 129 14.90 10.36 -18.17
C SER A 129 14.38 10.81 -19.51
#